data_AF-A0A101WM98-F1
#
_entry.id   AF-A0A101WM98-F1
#
_cell.length_a   1.000
_cell.length_b   1.000
_cell.length_c   1.000
_cell.angle_alpha   90.00
_cell.angle_beta   90.00
_cell.angle_gamma   90.00
#
_symmetry.space_group_name_H-M   'P 1'
#
loop_
_entity.id
_entity.type
_entity.pdbx_description
1 polymer ?
#
loop_
_entity_poly.entity_id
_entity_poly.type
_entity_poly.pdbx_seq_one_letter_code
_entity_poly.pdbx_strand_id
1 'polypeptide(L)'
;MSNDFFGRRLTQLRMAKGVSARDMSLSLGQSAGYINTIENRKGLPSMTMFFYICEYFGISPKEFFDDGNLHPTLQRELIEDLQALDGEQLTNIQAIVKGLKKAKETK
;
A
#
# COMPACT_ATOMS: atom_id res chain seq x y z
N MET A 1 -14.15 8.43 8.27
CA MET A 1 -12.71 8.06 8.31
C MET A 1 -12.08 8.75 9.52
N SER A 2 -11.23 8.05 10.29
CA SER A 2 -10.65 8.58 11.53
C SER A 2 -9.12 8.75 11.41
N ASN A 3 -8.52 9.56 12.27
CA ASN A 3 -7.05 9.69 12.38
C ASN A 3 -6.38 8.34 12.64
N ASP A 4 -7.07 7.43 13.34
CA ASP A 4 -6.58 6.08 13.58
C ASP A 4 -6.42 5.28 12.28
N PHE A 5 -7.42 5.31 11.39
CA PHE A 5 -7.33 4.65 10.09
C PHE A 5 -6.15 5.18 9.29
N PHE A 6 -6.03 6.51 9.18
CA PHE A 6 -5.01 7.13 8.34
C PHE A 6 -3.59 6.78 8.82
N GLY A 7 -3.33 6.93 10.13
CA GLY A 7 -2.03 6.60 10.71
C GLY A 7 -1.65 5.13 10.54
N ARG A 8 -2.61 4.21 10.79
CA ARG A 8 -2.41 2.77 10.57
C ARG A 8 -2.14 2.45 9.10
N ARG A 9 -2.92 3.02 8.19
CA ARG A 9 -2.80 2.77 6.75
C ARG A 9 -1.47 3.29 6.20
N LEU A 10 -1.06 4.50 6.60
CA LEU A 10 0.24 5.06 6.24
C LEU A 10 1.38 4.15 6.72
N THR A 11 1.29 3.66 7.95
CA THR A 11 2.27 2.71 8.52
C THR A 11 2.36 1.43 7.69
N GLN A 12 1.21 0.84 7.32
CA GLN A 12 1.17 -0.38 6.51
C GLN A 12 1.85 -0.19 5.15
N LEU A 13 1.48 0.87 4.42
CA LEU A 13 2.06 1.17 3.10
C LEU A 13 3.56 1.44 3.20
N ARG A 14 3.99 2.18 4.24
CA ARG A 14 5.39 2.46 4.49
C ARG A 14 6.19 1.17 4.77
N MET A 15 5.67 0.29 5.61
CA MET A 15 6.30 -0.99 5.94
C MET A 15 6.34 -1.91 4.73
N ALA A 16 5.28 -1.97 3.92
CA ALA A 16 5.25 -2.73 2.68
C ALA A 16 6.30 -2.24 1.66
N LYS A 17 6.58 -0.93 1.64
CA LYS A 17 7.67 -0.33 0.83
C LYS A 17 9.06 -0.50 1.46
N GLY A 18 9.17 -0.95 2.71
CA GLY A 18 10.45 -1.24 3.38
C GLY A 18 11.26 -0.01 3.79
N VAL A 19 10.63 1.15 3.99
CA VAL A 19 11.32 2.41 4.33
C VAL A 19 11.05 2.87 5.77
N SER A 20 11.99 3.58 6.40
CA SER A 20 11.79 4.14 7.73
C SER A 20 10.88 5.39 7.68
N ALA A 21 10.20 5.71 8.78
CA ALA A 21 9.38 6.94 8.88
C ALA A 21 10.22 8.20 8.70
N ARG A 22 11.49 8.16 9.14
CA ARG A 22 12.45 9.25 8.97
C ARG A 22 12.78 9.46 7.48
N ASP A 23 13.17 8.39 6.79
CA ASP A 23 13.58 8.48 5.37
C ASP A 23 12.41 8.92 4.50
N MET A 24 11.21 8.41 4.77
CA MET A 24 9.99 8.85 4.09
C MET A 24 9.71 10.33 4.35
N SER A 25 9.88 10.81 5.59
CA SER A 25 9.67 12.23 5.90
C SER A 25 10.62 13.13 5.11
N LEU A 26 11.90 12.75 5.05
CA LEU A 26 12.92 13.50 4.32
C LEU A 26 12.69 13.45 2.80
N SER A 27 12.27 12.30 2.27
CA SER A 27 11.94 12.13 0.85
C SER A 27 10.75 13.00 0.42
N LEU A 28 9.84 13.28 1.35
CA LEU A 28 8.69 14.17 1.16
C LEU A 28 9.03 15.66 1.43
N GLY A 29 10.31 15.99 1.64
CA GLY A 29 10.76 17.35 1.95
C GLY A 29 10.32 17.87 3.32
N GLN A 30 9.94 16.98 4.24
CA GLN A 30 9.46 17.32 5.57
C GLN A 30 10.52 17.06 6.64
N SER A 31 10.30 17.62 7.84
CA SER A 31 11.14 17.33 9.01
C SER A 31 11.13 15.84 9.36
N ALA A 32 12.24 15.33 9.94
CA ALA A 32 12.43 13.90 10.22
C ALA A 32 11.34 13.22 11.09
N GLY A 33 10.54 14.01 11.82
CA GLY A 33 9.44 13.52 12.67
C GLY A 33 8.05 13.61 12.04
N TYR A 34 7.93 14.09 10.80
CA TYR A 34 6.64 14.38 10.17
C TYR A 34 5.75 13.13 10.03
N ILE A 35 6.25 12.10 9.35
CA ILE A 35 5.49 10.85 9.16
C ILE A 35 5.20 10.18 10.50
N ASN A 36 6.16 10.20 11.42
CA ASN A 36 5.99 9.64 12.76
C ASN A 36 4.84 10.31 13.54
N THR A 37 4.67 11.63 13.38
CA THR A 37 3.55 12.38 13.98
C THR A 37 2.19 11.88 13.45
N ILE A 38 2.10 11.62 12.15
CA ILE A 38 0.88 11.12 11.49
C ILE A 38 0.60 9.67 11.90
N GLU A 39 1.60 8.80 11.86
CA GLU A 39 1.48 7.39 12.25
C GLU A 39 1.02 7.24 13.71
N ASN A 40 1.45 8.15 14.59
CA ASN A 40 1.03 8.18 16.00
C ASN A 40 -0.25 8.98 16.27
N ARG A 41 -1.00 9.37 15.23
CA ARG A 41 -2.31 10.06 15.35
C ARG A 41 -2.22 11.42 16.04
N LYS A 42 -1.02 12.01 16.10
CA LYS A 42 -0.77 13.35 16.69
C LYS A 42 -1.07 14.48 15.69
N GLY A 43 -1.37 14.14 14.45
CA GLY A 43 -1.80 15.07 13.41
C GLY A 43 -2.26 14.31 12.16
N LEU A 44 -2.84 15.07 11.23
CA LEU A 44 -3.11 14.62 9.87
C LEU A 44 -2.27 15.46 8.89
N PRO A 45 -1.93 14.92 7.72
CA PRO A 45 -1.40 15.75 6.66
C PRO A 45 -2.44 16.75 6.16
N SER A 46 -1.98 17.86 5.58
CA SER A 46 -2.86 18.68 4.74
C SER A 46 -3.29 17.88 3.50
N MET A 47 -4.35 18.32 2.81
CA MET A 47 -4.78 17.67 1.58
C MET A 47 -3.69 17.67 0.49
N THR A 48 -2.91 18.74 0.38
CA THR A 48 -1.75 18.79 -0.53
C THR A 48 -0.73 17.73 -0.17
N MET A 49 -0.37 17.61 1.11
CA MET A 49 0.62 16.64 1.56
C MET A 49 0.10 15.20 1.44
N PHE A 50 -1.20 14.99 1.56
CA PHE A 50 -1.83 13.71 1.25
C PHE A 50 -1.62 13.30 -0.21
N PHE A 51 -1.77 14.21 -1.17
CA PHE A 51 -1.49 13.90 -2.58
C PHE A 51 -0.03 13.56 -2.83
N TYR A 52 0.92 14.27 -2.21
CA TYR A 52 2.34 13.92 -2.29
C TYR A 52 2.65 12.55 -1.65
N ILE A 53 1.94 12.18 -0.58
CA ILE A 53 2.04 10.82 -0.02
C ILE A 53 1.55 9.78 -1.03
N CYS A 54 0.42 10.03 -1.71
CA CYS A 54 -0.10 9.16 -2.76
C CYS A 54 0.88 9.01 -3.93
N GLU A 55 1.44 10.12 -4.41
CA GLU A 55 2.48 10.15 -5.46
C GLU A 55 3.73 9.38 -5.04
N TYR A 56 4.19 9.57 -3.80
CA TYR A 56 5.34 8.84 -3.26
C TYR A 56 5.16 7.32 -3.28
N PHE A 57 3.94 6.82 -3.11
CA PHE A 57 3.63 5.40 -3.21
C PHE A 57 3.26 4.94 -4.63
N GLY A 58 3.01 5.87 -5.56
CA GLY A 58 2.49 5.53 -6.89
C GLY A 58 1.06 4.97 -6.84
N ILE A 59 0.25 5.46 -5.91
CA ILE A 59 -1.13 5.01 -5.69
C ILE A 59 -2.11 6.18 -5.82
N SER A 60 -3.35 5.86 -6.18
CA SER A 60 -4.48 6.80 -6.13
C SER A 60 -5.00 6.97 -4.68
N PRO A 61 -5.73 8.07 -4.40
CA PRO A 61 -6.44 8.22 -3.13
C PRO A 61 -7.37 7.04 -2.81
N LYS A 62 -8.02 6.47 -3.84
CA LYS A 62 -8.90 5.31 -3.67
C LYS A 62 -8.13 4.10 -3.13
N GLU A 63 -6.95 3.80 -3.70
CA GLU A 63 -6.09 2.70 -3.25
C GLU A 63 -5.48 2.97 -1.86
N PHE A 64 -5.23 4.23 -1.52
CA PHE A 64 -4.84 4.57 -0.15
C PHE A 64 -5.94 4.16 0.84
N PHE A 65 -7.21 4.43 0.56
CA PHE A 65 -8.31 4.10 1.46
C PHE A 65 -8.81 2.65 1.38
N ASP A 66 -8.26 1.84 0.48
CA ASP A 66 -8.52 0.39 0.40
C ASP A 66 -7.57 -0.39 1.33
N ASP A 67 -7.98 -0.60 2.58
CA ASP A 67 -7.16 -1.30 3.58
C ASP A 67 -7.15 -2.83 3.45
N GLY A 68 -7.98 -3.40 2.57
CA GLY A 68 -7.94 -4.81 2.21
C GLY A 68 -6.74 -5.17 1.33
N ASN A 69 -6.12 -4.17 0.70
CA ASN A 69 -5.00 -4.32 -0.20
C ASN A 69 -3.71 -3.76 0.42
N LEU A 70 -2.82 -4.64 0.87
CA LEU A 70 -1.52 -4.26 1.47
C LEU A 70 -0.47 -3.86 0.42
N HIS A 71 -0.67 -4.24 -0.84
CA HIS A 71 0.30 -4.02 -1.92
C HIS A 71 -0.41 -3.48 -3.17
N PRO A 72 -1.02 -2.28 -3.11
CA PRO A 72 -1.84 -1.73 -4.18
C PRO A 72 -1.13 -1.61 -5.52
N THR A 73 0.10 -1.11 -5.53
CA THR A 73 0.91 -0.99 -6.73
C THR A 73 1.16 -2.36 -7.38
N LEU A 74 1.62 -3.33 -6.60
CA LEU A 74 1.89 -4.70 -7.09
C LEU A 74 0.61 -5.39 -7.58
N GLN A 75 -0.51 -5.20 -6.87
CA GLN A 75 -1.78 -5.81 -7.29
C GLN A 75 -2.27 -5.22 -8.61
N ARG A 76 -2.13 -3.91 -8.81
CA ARG A 76 -2.51 -3.25 -10.05
C ARG A 76 -1.63 -3.71 -11.21
N GLU A 77 -0.31 -3.70 -11.03
CA GLU A 77 0.65 -4.22 -12.02
C GLU A 77 0.36 -5.67 -12.38
N LEU A 78 0.10 -6.52 -11.38
CA LEU A 78 -0.29 -7.92 -11.63
C LEU A 78 -1.59 -8.02 -12.43
N ILE A 79 -2.61 -7.22 -12.14
CA ILE A 79 -3.86 -7.24 -12.90
C ILE A 79 -3.62 -6.80 -14.35
N GLU A 80 -2.79 -5.78 -14.58
CA GLU A 80 -2.39 -5.32 -15.91
C GLU A 80 -1.68 -6.45 -16.68
N ASP A 81 -0.72 -7.14 -16.04
CA ASP A 81 -0.01 -8.28 -16.64
C ASP A 81 -0.95 -9.45 -16.98
N LEU A 82 -1.93 -9.74 -16.11
CA LEU A 82 -2.90 -10.82 -16.31
C LEU A 82 -3.84 -10.56 -17.50
N GLN A 83 -4.07 -9.30 -17.90
CA GLN A 83 -4.92 -8.97 -19.05
C GLN A 83 -4.31 -9.40 -20.38
N ALA A 84 -2.99 -9.61 -20.44
CA ALA A 84 -2.30 -10.05 -21.65
C ALA A 84 -2.37 -11.56 -21.88
N LEU A 85 -2.91 -12.32 -20.92
CA LEU A 85 -2.87 -13.78 -20.93
C LEU A 85 -4.13 -14.42 -21.52
N ASP A 86 -3.96 -15.61 -22.10
CA ASP A 86 -5.08 -16.43 -22.58
C ASP A 86 -5.76 -17.23 -21.46
N GLY A 87 -6.87 -17.89 -21.80
CA GLY A 87 -7.68 -18.63 -20.83
C GLY A 87 -6.95 -19.81 -20.17
N GLU A 88 -6.04 -20.47 -20.88
CA GLU A 88 -5.28 -21.60 -20.33
C GLU A 88 -4.23 -21.09 -19.34
N GLN A 89 -3.50 -20.05 -19.72
CA GLN A 89 -2.52 -19.37 -18.87
C GLN A 89 -3.16 -18.82 -17.58
N LEU A 90 -4.32 -18.17 -17.70
CA LEU A 90 -5.08 -17.69 -16.53
C LEU A 90 -5.52 -18.83 -15.61
N THR A 91 -5.94 -19.97 -16.18
CA THR A 91 -6.32 -21.16 -15.40
C THR A 91 -5.13 -21.71 -14.62
N ASN A 92 -3.95 -21.74 -15.24
CA ASN A 92 -2.71 -22.18 -14.59
C ASN A 92 -2.32 -21.24 -13.42
N ILE A 93 -2.38 -19.93 -13.62
CA ILE A 93 -2.12 -18.96 -12.55
C ILE A 93 -3.15 -19.10 -11.42
N GLN A 94 -4.43 -19.26 -11.76
CA GLN A 94 -5.49 -19.47 -10.77
C GLN A 94 -5.22 -20.72 -9.92
N ALA A 95 -4.71 -21.81 -10.51
CA ALA A 95 -4.34 -23.01 -9.79
C ALA A 95 -3.20 -22.75 -8.78
N ILE A 96 -2.17 -21.99 -9.17
CA ILE A 96 -1.06 -21.59 -8.28
C ILE A 96 -1.59 -20.78 -7.09
N VAL A 97 -2.41 -19.75 -7.34
CA VAL A 97 -2.99 -18.91 -6.28
C VAL A 97 -3.84 -19.75 -5.32
N LYS A 98 -4.67 -20.67 -5.83
CA LYS A 98 -5.45 -21.61 -5.00
C LYS A 98 -4.55 -22.51 -4.15
N GLY A 99 -3.43 -22.99 -4.70
CA GLY A 99 -2.44 -23.78 -3.96
C GLY A 99 -1.81 -23.00 -2.79
N LEU A 100 -1.40 -21.75 -3.04
CA LEU A 100 -0.82 -20.87 -2.02
C LEU A 100 -1.81 -20.55 -0.89
N LYS A 101 -3.10 -20.35 -1.21
CA LYS A 101 -4.15 -20.12 -0.19
C LYS A 101 -4.29 -21.31 0.76
N LYS A 102 -4.40 -22.53 0.22
CA LYS A 102 -4.52 -23.75 1.03
C LYS A 102 -3.32 -23.95 1.96
N ALA A 103 -2.11 -23.66 1.48
CA ALA A 103 -0.89 -23.77 2.29
C ALA A 103 -0.86 -22.81 3.49
N LYS A 104 -1.52 -21.64 3.41
CA LYS A 104 -1.66 -20.70 4.53
C LYS A 104 -2.71 -21.12 5.57
N GLU A 105 -3.73 -21.88 5.16
CA GLU A 105 -4.80 -22.37 6.05
C GLU A 105 -4.41 -23.61 6.86
N THR A 106 -3.32 -24.30 6.46
CA THR A 106 -2.83 -25.51 7.14
C THR A 106 -1.74 -25.21 8.18
N LYS A 107 -1.46 -23.93 8.44
CA LYS A 107 -0.52 -23.43 9.46
C LYS A 107 -1.27 -22.57 10.45
#